data_AF-A0A9X4CIS5-F1
#
_entry.id   AF-A0A9X4CIS5-F1
#
_cell.length_a   1.000
_cell.length_b   1.000
_cell.length_c   1.000
_cell.angle_alpha   90.00
_cell.angle_beta   90.00
_cell.angle_gamma   90.00
#
_symmetry.space_group_name_H-M   'P 1'
#
loop_
_entity.id
_entity.type
_entity.pdbx_description
1 polymer ?
#
loop_
_entity_poly.entity_id
_entity_poly.type
_entity_poly.pdbx_seq_one_letter_code
_entity_poly.pdbx_strand_id
1 'polypeptide(L)'
;MLALSGATSAASAVGERHARFIWLLLAFAASALSGCMPATTQIASADPADPAAKVAPIGYRSTTAPYTSLRPATPAPWRDRNQAVTPLPKQDR
;
A
#
# COMPACT_ATOMS: atom_id res chain seq x y z
N MET A 1 30.53 35.78 51.45
CA MET A 1 30.90 34.83 50.38
C MET A 1 29.87 33.69 50.16
N LEU A 2 28.58 33.86 50.51
CA LEU A 2 27.56 32.78 50.36
C LEU A 2 26.32 33.14 49.53
N ALA A 3 26.10 34.42 49.18
CA ALA A 3 24.93 34.83 48.41
C ALA A 3 25.09 34.65 46.88
N LEU A 4 26.31 34.51 46.35
CA LEU A 4 26.54 34.31 44.91
C LEU A 4 26.38 32.83 44.48
N SER A 5 26.48 31.86 45.40
CA SER A 5 26.41 30.43 45.05
C SER A 5 24.99 29.95 44.70
N GLY A 6 23.95 30.53 45.29
CA GLY A 6 22.56 30.12 45.03
C GLY A 6 22.05 30.53 43.64
N ALA A 7 22.42 31.73 43.18
CA ALA A 7 22.01 32.24 41.87
C ALA A 7 22.67 31.47 40.70
N THR A 8 23.92 31.03 40.88
CA THR A 8 24.60 30.17 39.88
C THR A 8 23.96 28.79 39.80
N SER A 9 23.57 28.20 40.95
CA SER A 9 23.00 26.84 41.01
C SER A 9 21.62 26.75 40.35
N ALA A 10 20.76 27.76 40.54
CA ALA A 10 19.45 27.82 39.87
C ALA A 10 19.59 28.04 38.35
N ALA A 11 20.52 28.89 37.91
CA ALA A 11 20.81 29.09 36.49
C ALA A 11 21.40 27.82 35.83
N SER A 12 22.29 27.10 36.52
CA SER A 12 22.82 25.81 36.06
C SER A 12 21.73 24.74 35.99
N ALA A 13 20.86 24.63 36.98
CA ALA A 13 19.75 23.68 36.99
C ALA A 13 18.70 23.99 35.90
N VAL A 14 18.46 25.27 35.62
CA VAL A 14 17.62 25.72 34.49
C VAL A 14 18.31 25.38 33.16
N GLY A 15 19.61 25.62 33.03
CA GLY A 15 20.40 25.23 31.85
C GLY A 15 20.38 23.73 31.58
N GLU A 16 20.51 22.91 32.62
CA GLU A 16 20.42 21.44 32.50
C GLU A 16 19.02 20.96 32.09
N ARG A 17 17.96 21.57 32.63
CA ARG A 17 16.57 21.24 32.25
C ARG A 17 16.26 21.65 30.81
N HIS A 18 16.74 22.82 30.37
CA HIS A 18 16.60 23.26 28.99
C HIS A 18 17.40 22.36 28.04
N ALA A 19 18.64 22.00 28.40
CA ALA A 19 19.45 21.08 27.61
C ALA A 19 18.78 19.69 27.47
N ARG A 20 18.21 19.15 28.56
CA ARG A 20 17.44 17.90 28.53
C ARG A 20 16.20 18.01 27.66
N PHE A 21 15.46 19.12 27.76
CA PHE A 21 14.27 19.35 26.94
C PHE A 21 14.60 19.45 25.45
N ILE A 22 15.66 20.17 25.10
CA ILE A 22 16.18 20.24 23.72
C ILE A 22 16.60 18.85 23.22
N TRP A 23 17.27 18.05 24.06
CA TRP A 23 17.64 16.68 23.71
C TRP A 23 16.43 15.79 23.46
N LEU A 24 15.38 15.90 24.28
CA LEU A 24 14.14 15.15 24.09
C LEU A 24 13.42 15.56 22.80
N LEU A 25 13.39 16.86 22.49
CA LEU A 25 12.83 17.37 21.24
C LEU A 25 13.61 16.86 20.02
N LEU A 26 14.95 16.85 20.09
CA LEU A 26 15.80 16.32 19.03
C LEU A 26 15.59 14.81 18.83
N ALA A 27 15.50 14.04 19.91
CA ALA A 27 15.24 12.61 19.85
C ALA A 27 13.85 12.31 19.26
N PHE A 28 12.83 13.10 19.63
CA PHE A 28 11.49 12.99 19.07
C PHE A 28 11.48 13.32 17.57
N ALA A 29 12.10 14.43 17.17
CA ALA A 29 12.22 14.81 15.77
C ALA A 29 12.95 13.73 14.95
N ALA A 30 14.08 13.24 15.43
CA ALA A 30 14.83 12.16 14.77
C ALA A 30 13.98 10.89 14.59
N SER A 31 13.21 10.51 15.62
CA SER A 31 12.32 9.35 15.55
C SER A 31 11.19 9.55 14.53
N ALA A 32 10.57 10.73 14.51
CA ALA A 32 9.51 11.07 13.56
C ALA A 32 10.02 11.12 12.10
N LEU A 33 11.24 11.61 11.89
CA LEU A 33 11.89 11.73 10.57
C LEU A 33 12.53 10.41 10.09
N SER A 34 12.77 9.44 10.98
CA SER A 34 13.37 8.15 10.61
C SER A 34 12.53 7.37 9.59
N GLY A 35 11.21 7.57 9.56
CA GLY A 35 10.33 6.95 8.57
C GLY A 35 10.35 7.60 7.18
N CYS A 36 10.95 8.79 7.04
CA CYS A 36 11.07 9.49 5.76
C CYS A 36 12.30 9.07 4.95
N MET A 37 13.22 8.32 5.55
CA MET A 37 14.32 7.71 4.81
C MET A 37 13.80 6.47 4.07
N PRO A 38 14.08 6.31 2.77
CA PRO A 38 13.82 5.05 2.09
C PRO A 38 14.47 3.94 2.90
N ALA A 39 13.73 2.86 3.18
CA ALA A 39 14.31 1.69 3.81
C ALA A 39 15.40 1.15 2.86
N THR A 40 16.66 1.50 3.13
CA THR A 40 17.83 0.93 2.46
C THR A 40 18.16 -0.43 3.04
N THR A 41 17.12 -1.19 3.44
CA THR A 41 17.24 -2.61 3.65
C THR A 41 17.74 -3.16 2.32
N GLN A 42 19.03 -3.46 2.28
CA GLN A 42 19.61 -4.28 1.23
C GLN A 42 18.89 -5.61 1.35
N ILE A 43 17.76 -5.73 0.66
CA ILE A 43 17.16 -7.02 0.38
C ILE A 43 18.12 -7.64 -0.62
N ALA A 44 19.19 -8.23 -0.09
CA ALA A 44 19.87 -9.32 -0.75
C ALA A 44 18.85 -10.45 -0.80
N SER A 45 17.89 -10.32 -1.73
CA SER A 45 17.06 -11.43 -2.13
C SER A 45 17.99 -12.51 -2.63
N ALA A 46 17.66 -13.77 -2.36
CA ALA A 46 18.37 -14.87 -2.98
C ALA A 46 18.44 -14.64 -4.50
N ASP A 47 19.59 -14.98 -5.09
CA ASP A 47 19.82 -14.85 -6.53
C ASP A 47 18.67 -15.58 -7.26
N PRO A 48 17.89 -14.91 -8.12
CA PRO A 48 16.83 -15.55 -8.87
C PRO A 48 17.30 -16.73 -9.73
N ALA A 49 18.59 -16.79 -10.04
CA ALA A 49 19.21 -17.88 -10.79
C ALA A 49 19.76 -19.01 -9.90
N ASP A 50 19.76 -18.88 -8.58
CA ASP A 50 20.25 -19.93 -7.66
C ASP A 50 19.18 -21.03 -7.49
N PRO A 51 19.40 -22.25 -8.00
CA PRO A 51 18.45 -23.35 -7.83
C PRO A 51 18.40 -23.90 -6.39
N ALA A 52 19.37 -23.56 -5.54
CA ALA A 52 19.38 -23.93 -4.13
C ALA A 52 18.60 -22.95 -3.24
N ALA A 53 18.19 -21.80 -3.78
CA ALA A 53 17.36 -20.84 -3.08
C ALA A 53 15.99 -21.46 -2.74
N LYS A 54 15.61 -21.41 -1.46
CA LYS A 54 14.30 -21.92 -1.03
C LYS A 54 13.19 -20.97 -1.47
N VAL A 55 12.23 -21.50 -2.24
CA VAL A 55 11.04 -20.78 -2.69
C VAL A 55 9.78 -21.42 -2.10
N ALA A 56 8.78 -20.61 -1.80
CA ALA A 56 7.47 -21.11 -1.38
C ALA A 56 6.80 -21.92 -2.51
N PRO A 57 6.07 -23.01 -2.20
CA PRO A 57 5.39 -23.80 -3.22
C PRO A 57 4.31 -22.98 -3.93
N ILE A 58 4.27 -23.06 -5.26
CA ILE A 58 3.24 -22.43 -6.08
C ILE A 58 2.08 -23.40 -6.24
N GLY A 59 0.87 -22.98 -5.83
CA GLY A 59 -0.37 -23.71 -6.13
C GLY A 59 -1.05 -23.14 -7.37
N TYR A 60 -1.25 -23.96 -8.40
CA TYR A 60 -2.07 -23.55 -9.55
C TYR A 60 -3.56 -23.69 -9.19
N ARG A 61 -4.32 -22.60 -9.26
CA ARG A 61 -5.77 -22.61 -9.12
C ARG A 61 -6.40 -22.03 -10.36
N SER A 62 -7.40 -22.71 -10.91
CA SER A 62 -8.17 -22.17 -12.03
C SER A 62 -8.89 -20.89 -11.60
N THR A 63 -8.69 -19.81 -12.34
CA THR A 63 -9.41 -18.53 -12.18
C THR A 63 -10.81 -18.58 -12.82
N THR A 64 -11.10 -19.60 -13.63
CA THR A 64 -12.42 -19.76 -14.23
C THR A 64 -13.39 -20.28 -13.18
N ALA A 65 -14.46 -19.52 -12.92
CA ALA A 65 -15.57 -20.00 -12.13
C ALA A 65 -16.12 -21.31 -12.75
N PRO A 66 -16.60 -22.26 -11.93
CA PRO A 66 -17.24 -23.47 -12.46
C PRO A 66 -18.37 -23.06 -13.41
N TYR A 67 -18.34 -23.62 -14.62
CA TYR A 67 -19.36 -23.37 -15.64
C TYR A 67 -20.71 -23.83 -15.12
N THR A 68 -21.63 -22.88 -14.92
CA THR A 68 -23.03 -23.21 -14.63
C THR A 68 -23.73 -23.49 -15.94
N SER A 69 -24.16 -24.74 -16.13
CA SER A 69 -24.96 -25.14 -17.29
C SER A 69 -26.31 -24.41 -17.24
N LEU A 70 -26.47 -23.42 -18.11
CA LEU A 70 -27.78 -22.86 -18.44
C LEU A 70 -28.39 -23.81 -19.46
N ARG A 71 -29.12 -24.84 -18.98
CA ARG A 71 -29.84 -25.77 -19.86
C ARG A 71 -30.61 -24.99 -20.92
N PRO A 72 -30.83 -25.57 -22.12
CA PRO A 72 -31.50 -24.86 -23.19
C PRO A 72 -32.89 -24.39 -22.75
N ALA A 73 -33.05 -23.10 -22.52
CA ALA A 73 -34.35 -22.48 -22.65
C ALA A 73 -34.76 -22.62 -24.12
N THR A 74 -36.04 -22.90 -24.38
CA THR A 74 -36.58 -22.85 -25.75
C THR A 74 -36.08 -21.56 -26.41
N PRO A 75 -35.34 -21.63 -27.53
CA PRO A 75 -34.80 -20.45 -28.15
C PRO A 75 -35.96 -19.51 -28.49
N ALA A 76 -35.81 -18.23 -28.14
CA ALA A 76 -36.80 -17.22 -28.53
C ALA A 76 -37.03 -17.28 -30.05
N PRO A 77 -38.25 -17.03 -30.54
CA PRO A 77 -38.55 -17.11 -31.97
C PRO A 77 -37.59 -16.21 -32.76
N TRP A 78 -36.76 -16.82 -33.59
CA TRP A 78 -35.71 -16.10 -34.32
C TRP A 78 -36.28 -15.07 -35.30
N ARG A 79 -37.47 -15.37 -35.86
CA ARG A 79 -38.15 -14.56 -36.87
C ARG A 79 -38.57 -13.21 -36.31
N ASP A 80 -39.21 -13.20 -35.13
CA ASP A 80 -39.73 -11.99 -34.51
C ASP A 80 -38.59 -11.03 -34.13
N ARG A 81 -37.45 -11.58 -33.69
CA ARG A 81 -36.24 -10.79 -33.40
C ARG A 81 -35.63 -10.17 -34.65
N ASN A 82 -35.54 -10.94 -35.73
CA ASN A 82 -34.98 -10.43 -36.98
C ASN A 82 -35.89 -9.33 -37.58
N GLN A 83 -37.21 -9.51 -37.50
CA GLN A 83 -38.16 -8.48 -37.94
C GLN A 83 -38.03 -7.20 -37.12
N ALA A 84 -37.87 -7.30 -35.79
CA ALA A 84 -37.73 -6.14 -34.91
C ALA A 84 -36.49 -5.27 -35.22
N VAL A 85 -35.44 -5.85 -35.80
CA VAL A 85 -34.20 -5.12 -36.16
C VAL A 85 -34.07 -4.85 -37.66
N THR A 86 -35.04 -5.27 -38.48
CA THR A 86 -34.98 -5.05 -39.93
C THR A 86 -35.17 -3.56 -40.22
N PRO A 87 -34.19 -2.87 -40.85
CA PRO A 87 -34.34 -1.47 -41.24
C PRO A 87 -35.51 -1.30 -42.21
N LEU A 88 -36.26 -0.21 -42.08
CA LEU A 88 -37.32 0.10 -43.04
C LEU A 88 -36.72 0.35 -44.43
N PRO A 89 -37.44 -0.04 -45.51
CA PRO A 89 -37.03 0.29 -46.86
C PRO A 89 -36.86 1.80 -47.01
N LYS A 90 -35.76 2.21 -47.63
CA LYS A 90 -35.54 3.62 -47.98
C LYS A 90 -36.61 4.01 -49.01
N GLN A 91 -37.39 5.06 -48.73
CA GLN A 91 -38.25 5.65 -49.74
C GLN A 91 -37.36 6.42 -50.70
N ASP A 92 -37.26 5.93 -51.94
CA ASP A 92 -36.60 6.65 -53.02
C ASP A 92 -37.57 7.76 -53.50
N ARG A 93 -37.19 9.02 -53.23
CA ARG A 93 -37.80 10.22 -53.81
C ARG A 93 -36.85 10.81 -54.83
#